data_AF-A0A7W0GEQ2-F1
#
_entry.id   AF-A0A7W0GEQ2-F1
#
_cell.length_a   1.000
_cell.length_b   1.000
_cell.length_c   1.000
_cell.angle_alpha   90.00
_cell.angle_beta   90.00
_cell.angle_gamma   90.00
#
_symmetry.space_group_name_H-M   'P 1'
#
loop_
_entity.id
_entity.type
_entity.pdbx_description
1 polymer ?
#
loop_
_entity_poly.entity_id
_entity_poly.type
_entity_poly.pdbx_seq_one_letter_code
_entity_poly.pdbx_strand_id
1 'polypeptide(L)'
;MDAGLLANLAILVLAGFVGFAVISKVPNTLHTPLMSGTNAIHGIVLLGGIVVLGQLEDPPILDQVLLVIAIAFGTINVVGGFLVTDRMLGMFKGRQPPKGDAKATGASS
;
A
#
# COMPACT_ATOMS: atom_id res chain seq x y z
N MET A 1 8.02 31.53 -12.55
CA MET A 1 7.39 30.34 -11.95
C MET A 1 6.31 30.82 -11.01
N ASP A 2 5.11 30.23 -11.05
CA ASP A 2 4.07 30.56 -10.09
C ASP A 2 4.43 30.03 -8.67
N ALA A 3 3.84 30.62 -7.63
CA ALA A 3 4.15 30.26 -6.24
C ALA A 3 3.73 28.81 -5.89
N GLY A 4 2.67 28.29 -6.52
CA GLY A 4 2.17 26.94 -6.29
C GLY A 4 3.09 25.88 -6.90
N LEU A 5 3.61 26.12 -8.10
CA LEU A 5 4.60 25.29 -8.77
C LEU A 5 5.91 25.27 -7.99
N LEU A 6 6.37 26.41 -7.48
CA LEU A 6 7.54 26.46 -6.60
C LEU A 6 7.31 25.61 -5.34
N ALA A 7 6.13 25.71 -4.72
CA ALA A 7 5.78 24.89 -3.55
C ALA A 7 5.72 23.39 -3.89
N ASN A 8 5.07 23.00 -4.99
CA ASN A 8 4.96 21.62 -5.43
C ASN A 8 6.33 21.00 -5.78
N LEU A 9 7.22 21.78 -6.40
CA LEU A 9 8.60 21.36 -6.67
C LEU A 9 9.38 21.18 -5.37
N ALA A 10 9.23 22.11 -4.42
CA ALA A 10 9.85 21.96 -3.10
C ALA A 10 9.33 20.70 -2.38
N ILE A 11 8.02 20.44 -2.40
CA ILE A 11 7.40 19.24 -1.84
C ILE A 11 7.96 17.98 -2.52
N LEU A 12 8.03 17.96 -3.85
CA LEU A 12 8.54 16.82 -4.61
C LEU A 12 9.99 16.48 -4.21
N VAL A 13 10.85 17.50 -4.19
CA VAL A 13 12.27 17.33 -3.85
C VAL A 13 12.43 16.87 -2.40
N LEU A 14 11.77 17.54 -1.46
CA LEU A 14 11.86 17.20 -0.04
C LEU A 14 11.27 15.82 0.27
N ALA A 15 10.13 15.46 -0.34
CA ALA A 15 9.55 14.13 -0.20
C ALA A 15 10.47 13.04 -0.75
N GLY A 16 11.18 13.31 -1.86
CA GLY A 16 12.22 12.41 -2.40
C GLY A 16 13.36 12.19 -1.40
N PHE A 17 13.88 13.26 -0.79
CA PHE A 17 14.90 13.15 0.26
C PHE A 17 14.42 12.37 1.48
N VAL A 18 13.17 12.60 1.92
CA VAL A 18 12.57 11.83 3.02
C VAL A 18 12.46 10.35 2.65
N GLY A 19 11.98 10.03 1.45
CA GLY A 19 11.90 8.66 0.95
C GLY A 19 13.24 7.95 0.96
N PHE A 20 14.29 8.60 0.46
CA PHE A 20 15.67 8.09 0.52
C PHE A 20 16.12 7.83 1.96
N ALA A 21 16.00 8.85 2.83
CA ALA A 21 16.46 8.77 4.22
C ALA A 21 15.76 7.68 5.05
N VAL A 22 14.50 7.36 4.71
CA VAL A 22 13.73 6.28 5.35
C VAL A 22 14.11 4.92 4.78
N ILE A 23 14.12 4.75 3.45
CA ILE A 23 14.38 3.45 2.80
C ILE A 23 15.81 2.96 3.08
N SER A 24 16.79 3.86 3.14
CA SER A 24 18.19 3.49 3.44
C SER A 24 18.40 2.86 4.83
N LYS A 25 17.40 2.93 5.72
CA LYS A 25 17.45 2.38 7.09
C LYS A 25 16.65 1.08 7.25
N VAL A 26 16.05 0.57 6.18
CA VAL A 26 15.25 -0.67 6.23
C VAL A 26 16.19 -1.89 6.19
N PRO A 27 16.08 -2.85 7.12
CA PRO A 27 16.90 -4.07 7.12
C PRO A 27 16.56 -4.98 5.93
N ASN A 28 17.53 -5.80 5.51
CA ASN A 28 17.38 -6.63 4.31
C ASN A 28 16.22 -7.62 4.36
N THR A 29 15.85 -8.08 5.56
CA THR A 29 14.72 -8.98 5.79
C THR A 29 13.38 -8.36 5.38
N LEU A 30 13.29 -7.02 5.34
CA LEU A 30 12.06 -6.29 5.03
C LEU A 30 12.00 -5.75 3.59
N HIS A 31 13.01 -5.95 2.73
CA HIS A 31 12.96 -5.43 1.35
C HIS A 31 11.78 -5.97 0.54
N THR A 32 11.45 -7.25 0.66
CA THR A 32 10.31 -7.85 -0.05
C THR A 32 8.96 -7.37 0.49
N PRO A 33 8.70 -7.37 1.83
CA PRO A 33 7.52 -6.70 2.38
C PRO A 33 7.45 -5.21 2.02
N LEU A 34 8.58 -4.49 2.02
CA LEU A 34 8.65 -3.07 1.67
C LEU A 34 8.28 -2.86 0.21
N MET A 35 8.79 -3.70 -0.71
CA MET A 35 8.45 -3.65 -2.13
C MET A 35 6.95 -3.85 -2.37
N SER A 36 6.33 -4.79 -1.64
CA SER A 36 4.87 -4.98 -1.68
C SER A 36 4.14 -3.76 -1.09
N GLY A 37 4.63 -3.22 0.03
CA GLY A 37 4.03 -2.07 0.70
C GLY A 37 4.06 -0.81 -0.15
N THR A 38 5.17 -0.53 -0.84
CA THR A 38 5.25 0.63 -1.76
C THR A 38 4.34 0.47 -2.97
N ASN A 39 4.11 -0.76 -3.45
CA ASN A 39 3.10 -1.02 -4.47
C ASN A 39 1.67 -0.70 -3.97
N ALA A 40 1.34 -1.03 -2.72
CA ALA A 40 0.04 -0.66 -2.13
C ALA A 40 -0.14 0.86 -1.99
N ILE A 41 0.93 1.57 -1.61
CA ILE A 41 0.93 3.05 -1.47
C ILE A 41 0.75 3.73 -2.82
N HIS A 42 1.33 3.19 -3.89
CA HIS A 42 1.13 3.70 -5.25
C HIS A 42 -0.35 3.63 -5.70
N GLY A 43 -1.18 2.86 -5.00
CA GLY A 43 -2.62 2.86 -5.16
C GLY A 43 -3.31 4.22 -4.94
N ILE A 44 -2.58 5.27 -4.51
CA ILE A 44 -3.04 6.67 -4.51
C ILE A 44 -3.61 7.14 -5.86
N VAL A 45 -3.26 6.49 -6.97
CA VAL A 45 -3.87 6.72 -8.29
C VAL A 45 -5.41 6.59 -8.24
N LEU A 46 -5.94 5.70 -7.38
CA LEU A 46 -7.38 5.60 -7.12
C LEU A 46 -7.99 6.93 -6.66
N LEU A 47 -7.31 7.64 -5.75
CA LEU A 47 -7.77 8.95 -5.27
C LEU A 47 -7.80 9.96 -6.43
N GLY A 48 -6.80 9.93 -7.31
CA GLY A 48 -6.79 10.73 -8.52
C GLY A 48 -8.01 10.48 -9.41
N GLY A 49 -8.36 9.21 -9.63
CA GLY A 49 -9.57 8.82 -10.37
C GLY A 49 -10.86 9.31 -9.71
N ILE A 50 -10.97 9.22 -8.37
CA ILE A 50 -12.14 9.71 -7.63
C ILE A 50 -12.26 11.24 -7.72
N VAL A 51 -11.15 11.97 -7.64
CA VAL A 51 -11.15 13.43 -7.79
C VAL A 51 -11.59 13.82 -9.20
N VAL A 52 -11.07 13.17 -10.24
CA VAL A 52 -11.50 13.40 -11.62
C VAL A 52 -12.99 13.11 -11.78
N LEU A 53 -13.50 12.01 -11.22
CA LEU A 53 -14.93 11.68 -11.24
C LEU A 53 -15.80 12.80 -10.68
N GLY A 54 -15.38 13.42 -9.58
CA GLY A 54 -16.10 14.53 -8.95
C GLY A 54 -16.05 15.86 -9.73
N GLN A 55 -15.26 15.94 -10.80
CA GLN A 55 -15.06 17.15 -11.61
C GLN A 55 -15.68 17.06 -13.00
N LEU A 56 -16.18 15.89 -13.41
CA LEU A 56 -16.73 15.70 -14.74
C LEU A 56 -18.18 16.21 -14.83
N GLU A 57 -18.39 17.17 -15.72
CA GLU A 57 -19.71 17.63 -16.17
C GLU A 57 -19.89 17.20 -17.63
N ASP A 58 -20.97 16.45 -17.92
CA ASP A 58 -21.27 15.88 -19.24
C ASP A 58 -20.09 15.21 -19.99
N PRO A 59 -19.37 14.25 -19.35
CA PRO A 59 -18.20 13.64 -19.97
C PRO A 59 -18.57 12.77 -21.18
N PRO A 60 -17.76 12.79 -22.26
CA PRO A 60 -17.85 11.82 -23.34
C PRO A 60 -17.85 10.38 -22.82
N ILE A 61 -18.52 9.47 -23.54
CA ILE A 61 -18.62 8.05 -23.17
C ILE A 61 -17.22 7.42 -22.97
N LEU A 62 -16.23 7.81 -23.78
CA LEU A 62 -14.86 7.31 -23.66
C LEU A 62 -14.27 7.63 -22.29
N ASP A 63 -14.43 8.86 -21.81
CA ASP A 63 -13.87 9.32 -20.54
C ASP A 63 -14.53 8.58 -19.37
N GLN A 64 -15.84 8.36 -19.45
CA GLN A 64 -16.59 7.56 -18.45
C GLN A 64 -16.03 6.13 -18.38
N VAL A 65 -15.81 5.48 -19.53
CA VAL A 65 -15.27 4.12 -19.59
C VAL A 65 -13.84 4.06 -19.04
N LEU A 66 -12.98 5.00 -19.45
CA LEU A 66 -11.61 5.07 -18.95
C LEU A 66 -11.56 5.29 -17.44
N LEU A 67 -12.49 6.09 -16.91
CA LEU A 67 -12.55 6.38 -15.49
C LEU A 67 -13.02 5.18 -14.67
N VAL A 68 -14.00 4.43 -15.16
CA VAL A 68 -14.42 3.16 -14.55
C VAL A 68 -13.24 2.18 -14.50
N ILE A 69 -12.49 2.06 -15.60
CA ILE A 69 -11.29 1.21 -15.65
C ILE A 69 -10.23 1.72 -14.66
N ALA A 70 -9.93 3.02 -14.64
CA ALA A 70 -8.94 3.60 -13.74
C ALA A 70 -9.28 3.34 -12.26
N ILE A 71 -10.53 3.52 -11.87
CA ILE A 71 -11.01 3.28 -10.50
C ILE A 71 -10.96 1.78 -10.17
N ALA A 72 -11.37 0.90 -11.09
CA ALA A 72 -11.30 -0.55 -10.89
C ALA A 72 -9.86 -1.03 -10.66
N PHE A 73 -8.93 -0.62 -11.53
CA PHE A 73 -7.51 -0.97 -11.42
C PHE A 73 -6.86 -0.35 -10.17
N GLY A 74 -7.19 0.90 -9.84
CA GLY A 74 -6.74 1.55 -8.62
C GLY A 74 -7.20 0.80 -7.36
N THR A 75 -8.46 0.36 -7.35
CA THR A 75 -9.02 -0.44 -6.25
C THR A 75 -8.30 -1.79 -6.11
N ILE A 76 -8.07 -2.50 -7.22
CA ILE A 76 -7.32 -3.77 -7.21
C ILE A 76 -5.90 -3.56 -6.69
N ASN A 77 -5.22 -2.49 -7.11
CA ASN A 77 -3.86 -2.19 -6.68
C ASN A 77 -3.78 -1.92 -5.16
N VAL A 78 -4.66 -1.06 -4.63
CA VAL A 78 -4.76 -0.77 -3.18
C VAL A 78 -5.06 -2.04 -2.40
N VAL A 79 -6.18 -2.71 -2.71
CA VAL A 79 -6.65 -3.87 -1.93
C VAL A 79 -5.66 -5.03 -2.04
N GLY A 80 -5.23 -5.37 -3.24
CA GLY A 80 -4.26 -6.44 -3.48
C GLY A 80 -2.92 -6.16 -2.81
N GLY A 81 -2.42 -4.92 -2.94
CA GLY A 81 -1.16 -4.49 -2.33
C GLY A 81 -1.19 -4.59 -0.81
N PHE A 82 -2.24 -4.09 -0.15
CA PHE A 82 -2.35 -4.16 1.31
C PHE A 82 -2.53 -5.60 1.81
N LEU A 83 -3.31 -6.44 1.13
CA LEU A 83 -3.50 -7.85 1.51
C LEU A 83 -2.20 -8.67 1.38
N VAL A 84 -1.43 -8.47 0.31
CA VAL A 84 -0.14 -9.16 0.13
C VAL A 84 0.86 -8.68 1.17
N THR A 85 0.92 -7.37 1.42
CA THR A 85 1.82 -6.79 2.43
C THR A 85 1.51 -7.29 3.83
N ASP A 86 0.23 -7.36 4.22
CA ASP A 86 -0.18 -7.92 5.52
C ASP A 86 0.23 -9.38 5.68
N ARG A 87 0.02 -10.21 4.65
CA ARG A 87 0.49 -11.61 4.66
C ARG A 87 1.99 -11.71 4.80
N MET A 88 2.74 -10.86 4.11
CA MET A 88 4.21 -10.82 4.20
C MET A 88 4.68 -10.43 5.59
N LEU A 89 4.07 -9.40 6.20
CA LEU A 89 4.40 -8.94 7.55
C LEU A 89 3.95 -9.95 8.63
N GLY A 90 2.88 -10.71 8.36
CA GLY A 90 2.42 -11.80 9.21
C GLY A 90 3.46 -12.89 9.44
N MET A 91 4.39 -13.09 8.51
CA MET A 91 5.48 -14.08 8.64
C MET A 91 6.52 -13.71 9.72
N PHE A 92 6.56 -12.45 10.16
CA PHE A 92 7.43 -12.00 11.26
C PHE A 92 6.80 -12.21 12.65
N LYS A 93 5.49 -12.46 12.72
CA LYS A 93 4.84 -12.89 13.96
C LYS A 93 5.26 -14.34 14.18
N GLY A 94 6.14 -14.56 15.16
CA GLY A 94 6.67 -15.89 15.46
C GLY A 94 5.57 -16.95 15.50
N ARG A 95 5.85 -18.13 14.95
CA ARG A 95 4.91 -19.25 14.87
C ARG A 95 4.37 -19.49 16.28
N GLN A 96 3.09 -19.19 16.50
CA GLN A 96 2.45 -19.49 17.78
C GLN A 96 2.60 -20.99 17.98
N PRO A 97 3.25 -21.46 19.06
CA PRO A 97 3.42 -22.88 19.27
C PRO A 97 2.02 -23.51 19.23
N PRO A 98 1.85 -24.68 18.58
CA PRO A 98 0.57 -25.38 18.61
C PRO A 98 0.18 -25.47 20.08
N LYS A 99 -1.05 -25.05 20.41
CA LYS A 99 -1.60 -25.23 21.76
C LYS A 99 -1.55 -26.72 22.05
N GLY A 100 -0.46 -27.13 22.69
CA GLY A 100 -0.19 -28.53 22.98
C GLY A 100 -1.31 -29.07 23.84
N ASP A 101 -1.63 -30.33 23.56
CA ASP A 101 -2.36 -31.26 24.42
C ASP A 101 -1.66 -31.36 25.79
N ALA A 102 -1.81 -30.33 26.62
CA ALA A 102 -1.31 -30.26 27.99
C ALA A 102 -2.29 -30.97 28.95
N LYS A 103 -2.70 -32.21 28.60
CA LYS A 103 -3.61 -32.98 29.45
C LYS A 103 -3.44 -34.50 29.31
N ALA A 104 -2.23 -35.02 29.54
CA ALA A 104 -2.04 -36.46 29.72
C ALA A 104 -0.74 -36.84 30.46
N THR A 105 -0.44 -36.24 31.61
CA THR A 105 0.57 -36.79 32.54
C THR A 105 0.12 -36.58 33.98
N GLY A 106 -0.73 -37.48 34.46
CA GLY A 106 -1.17 -37.46 35.86
C GLY A 106 -2.27 -38.47 36.16
N ALA A 107 -1.98 -39.76 36.03
CA ALA A 107 -2.59 -40.84 36.81
C ALA A 107 -2.10 -42.21 36.31
N SER A 108 -1.16 -42.83 37.02
CA SER A 108 -1.36 -44.17 37.59
C SER A 108 -0.11 -44.55 38.39
N SER A 109 -0.27 -44.45 39.71
CA SER A 109 0.29 -45.36 40.70
C SER A 109 0.15 -46.83 40.32
#